data_AF-A0AAW8DHJ2-F1
#
_entry.id   AF-A0AAW8DHJ2-F1
#
_cell.length_a   1.000
_cell.length_b   1.000
_cell.length_c   1.000
_cell.angle_alpha   90.00
_cell.angle_beta   90.00
_cell.angle_gamma   90.00
#
_symmetry.space_group_name_H-M   'P 1'
#
loop_
_entity.id
_entity.type
_entity.pdbx_description
1 polymer ?
#
loop_
_entity_poly.entity_id
_entity_poly.type
_entity_poly.pdbx_seq_one_letter_code
_entity_poly.pdbx_strand_id
1 'polypeptide(L)'
;MTPPTTMLDIPRTAHAEPEITIYGPEDCPNCEQAMRFFDRNTIAYAKITIDPGDKDHRYITEELGYTAAPVIILRFTSGANPHTVHWGGHRMDMLMATKSLVTNIRAAVETETADEAAQVPA
;
A
#
# COMPACT_ATOMS: atom_id res chain seq x y z
N MET A 1 -17.11 9.95 6.51
CA MET A 1 -16.39 8.74 6.94
C MET A 1 -16.46 7.71 5.82
N THR A 2 -15.32 7.44 5.18
CA THR A 2 -15.20 6.39 4.17
C THR A 2 -15.19 5.02 4.88
N PRO A 3 -15.95 4.01 4.44
CA PRO A 3 -15.90 2.70 5.06
C PRO A 3 -14.46 2.14 4.98
N PRO A 4 -13.99 1.43 6.03
CA PRO A 4 -12.67 0.81 5.98
C PRO A 4 -12.65 -0.26 4.88
N THR A 5 -11.63 -0.21 4.04
CA THR A 5 -11.47 -1.17 2.96
C THR A 5 -11.08 -2.55 3.48
N THR A 6 -11.38 -3.55 2.68
CA THR A 6 -11.11 -4.96 2.92
C THR A 6 -10.06 -5.48 1.96
N MET A 7 -9.61 -6.72 2.16
CA MET A 7 -8.70 -7.39 1.23
C MET A 7 -9.26 -7.45 -0.20
N LEU A 8 -10.58 -7.52 -0.36
CA LEU A 8 -11.22 -7.63 -1.67
C LEU A 8 -11.14 -6.35 -2.48
N ASP A 9 -10.92 -5.21 -1.81
CA ASP A 9 -10.76 -3.92 -2.47
C ASP A 9 -9.35 -3.73 -3.04
N ILE A 10 -8.39 -4.61 -2.68
CA ILE A 10 -7.06 -4.63 -3.29
C ILE A 10 -7.19 -5.19 -4.72
N PRO A 11 -6.92 -4.39 -5.77
CA PRO A 11 -7.12 -4.80 -7.15
C PRO A 11 -6.10 -5.85 -7.56
N ARG A 12 -6.53 -7.12 -7.64
CA ARG A 12 -5.67 -8.25 -8.02
C ARG A 12 -5.10 -8.14 -9.45
N THR A 13 -5.70 -7.28 -10.26
CA THR A 13 -5.35 -7.05 -11.67
C THR A 13 -4.67 -5.70 -11.89
N ALA A 14 -4.17 -5.03 -10.85
CA ALA A 14 -3.36 -3.83 -11.07
C ALA A 14 -2.08 -4.19 -11.84
N HIS A 15 -1.67 -3.32 -12.76
CA HIS A 15 -0.50 -3.51 -13.63
C HIS A 15 0.72 -2.69 -13.18
N ALA A 16 0.60 -1.94 -12.09
CA ALA A 16 1.69 -1.17 -11.50
C ALA A 16 1.61 -1.22 -9.97
N GLU A 17 2.78 -1.16 -9.32
CA GLU A 17 2.86 -1.12 -7.86
C GLU A 17 2.16 0.13 -7.31
N PRO A 18 1.40 0.02 -6.21
CA PRO A 18 0.79 1.18 -5.58
C PRO A 18 1.86 2.01 -4.84
N GLU A 19 1.61 3.31 -4.72
CA GLU A 19 2.30 4.11 -3.73
C GLU A 19 1.77 3.74 -2.33
N ILE A 20 2.65 3.34 -1.44
CA ILE A 20 2.30 2.90 -0.08
C ILE A 20 2.69 4.00 0.92
N THR A 21 1.73 4.47 1.71
CA THR A 21 1.98 5.40 2.81
C THR A 21 1.52 4.81 4.14
N ILE A 22 2.35 4.90 5.17
CA ILE A 22 2.07 4.45 6.53
C ILE A 22 2.01 5.67 7.45
N TYR A 23 0.83 5.95 7.98
CA TYR A 23 0.59 7.00 8.97
C TYR A 23 0.59 6.42 10.38
N GLY A 24 1.12 7.18 11.34
CA GLY A 24 1.08 6.86 12.77
C GLY A 24 2.00 7.76 13.57
N PRO A 25 1.96 7.73 14.90
CA PRO A 25 2.88 8.51 15.72
C PRO A 25 4.33 8.02 15.56
N GLU A 26 5.26 8.77 16.15
CA GLU A 26 6.70 8.45 16.14
C GLU A 26 6.95 7.11 16.85
N ASP A 27 6.54 7.01 18.12
CA ASP A 27 6.63 5.79 18.91
C ASP A 27 5.42 4.87 18.65
N CYS A 28 5.54 4.00 17.64
CA CYS A 28 4.45 3.12 17.21
C CYS A 28 4.95 1.69 16.90
N PRO A 29 4.91 0.76 17.88
CA PRO A 29 5.36 -0.62 17.68
C PRO A 29 4.62 -1.37 16.55
N ASN A 30 3.33 -1.08 16.36
CA ASN A 30 2.54 -1.66 15.28
C ASN A 30 2.93 -1.09 13.90
N CYS A 31 3.34 0.17 13.84
CA CYS A 31 3.85 0.81 12.63
C CYS A 31 5.20 0.20 12.26
N GLU A 32 6.11 0.05 13.24
CA GLU A 32 7.39 -0.63 13.05
C GLU A 32 7.22 -2.05 12.53
N GLN A 33 6.28 -2.82 13.07
CA GLN A 33 6.04 -4.18 12.59
C GLN A 33 5.56 -4.21 11.13
N ALA A 34 4.71 -3.27 10.72
CA ALA A 34 4.28 -3.15 9.32
C ALA A 34 5.43 -2.73 8.40
N MET A 35 6.23 -1.75 8.81
CA MET A 35 7.43 -1.29 8.10
C MET A 35 8.42 -2.44 7.89
N ARG A 36 8.79 -3.15 8.98
CA ARG A 36 9.68 -4.32 8.92
C ARG A 36 9.11 -5.43 8.04
N PHE A 37 7.79 -5.59 7.97
CA PHE A 37 7.17 -6.54 7.04
C PHE A 37 7.42 -6.13 5.59
N PHE A 38 7.20 -4.87 5.22
CA PHE A 38 7.48 -4.40 3.86
C PHE A 38 8.98 -4.41 3.53
N ASP A 39 9.85 -4.00 4.45
CA ASP A 39 11.31 -4.04 4.28
C ASP A 39 11.80 -5.46 3.94
N ARG A 40 11.36 -6.47 4.71
CA ARG A 40 11.73 -7.88 4.48
C ARG A 40 11.25 -8.43 3.15
N ASN A 41 10.26 -7.80 2.51
CA ASN A 41 9.73 -8.22 1.22
C ASN A 41 10.13 -7.26 0.09
N THR A 42 11.03 -6.31 0.36
CA THR A 42 11.52 -5.33 -0.62
C THR A 42 10.37 -4.54 -1.25
N ILE A 43 9.41 -4.13 -0.42
CA ILE A 43 8.26 -3.31 -0.82
C ILE A 43 8.53 -1.89 -0.33
N ALA A 44 8.55 -0.92 -1.26
CA ALA A 44 8.79 0.47 -0.92
C ALA A 44 7.55 1.10 -0.26
N TYR A 45 7.78 2.00 0.71
CA TYR A 45 6.73 2.77 1.37
C TYR A 45 7.29 4.11 1.86
N ALA A 46 6.39 5.05 2.13
CA ALA A 46 6.68 6.28 2.85
C ALA A 46 6.06 6.23 4.26
N LYS A 47 6.85 6.57 5.29
CA LYS A 47 6.36 6.76 6.66
C LYS A 47 6.06 8.24 6.87
N ILE A 48 4.84 8.54 7.31
CA ILE A 48 4.44 9.85 7.80
C ILE A 48 4.22 9.73 9.32
N THR A 49 5.04 10.45 10.08
CA THR A 49 4.81 10.67 11.51
C THR A 49 3.73 11.73 11.66
N ILE A 50 2.69 11.43 12.45
CA ILE A 50 1.57 12.34 12.71
C ILE A 50 1.54 12.71 14.18
N ASP A 51 1.26 13.99 14.45
CA ASP A 51 1.03 14.55 15.77
C ASP A 51 -0.43 14.96 15.95
N PRO A 52 -0.98 14.89 17.18
CA PRO A 52 -2.36 15.30 17.43
C PRO A 52 -2.67 16.71 16.92
N GLY A 53 -3.65 16.80 16.01
CA GLY A 53 -4.12 18.07 15.47
C GLY A 53 -3.29 18.62 14.31
N ASP A 54 -2.28 17.92 13.79
CA ASP A 54 -1.68 18.28 12.51
C ASP A 54 -2.64 17.98 11.33
N LYS A 55 -2.25 18.37 10.11
CA LYS A 55 -3.08 18.17 8.92
C LYS A 55 -3.32 16.68 8.61
N ASP A 56 -2.33 15.83 8.84
CA ASP A 56 -2.34 14.43 8.44
C ASP A 56 -3.11 13.61 9.49
N HIS A 57 -2.96 13.95 10.77
CA HIS A 57 -3.79 13.46 11.87
C HIS A 57 -5.27 13.76 11.64
N ARG A 58 -5.64 15.00 11.27
CA ARG A 58 -7.03 15.33 10.93
C ARG A 58 -7.54 14.56 9.72
N TYR A 59 -6.73 14.44 8.68
CA TYR A 59 -7.09 13.62 7.51
C TYR A 59 -7.40 12.16 7.93
N ILE A 60 -6.53 11.55 8.73
CA ILE A 60 -6.72 10.17 9.21
C ILE A 60 -7.94 10.03 10.12
N THR A 61 -8.13 10.95 11.08
CA THR A 61 -9.14 10.81 12.15
C THR A 61 -10.50 11.36 11.77
N GLU A 62 -10.57 12.47 11.05
CA GLU A 62 -11.82 13.18 10.74
C GLU A 62 -12.38 12.77 9.37
N GLU A 63 -11.52 12.65 8.35
CA GLU A 63 -11.97 12.29 7.00
C GLU A 63 -12.10 10.77 6.83
N LEU A 64 -11.02 10.03 7.13
CA LEU A 64 -11.00 8.57 7.02
C LEU A 64 -11.63 7.87 8.23
N GLY A 65 -11.69 8.51 9.40
CA GLY A 65 -12.36 7.99 10.58
C GLY A 65 -11.57 6.95 11.38
N TYR A 66 -10.25 6.87 11.20
CA TYR A 66 -9.42 5.90 11.93
C TYR A 66 -8.92 6.45 13.25
N THR A 67 -8.97 5.61 14.29
CA THR A 67 -8.40 5.89 15.61
C THR A 67 -7.23 4.97 15.96
N ALA A 68 -6.98 3.94 15.15
CA ALA A 68 -5.91 2.96 15.36
C ALA A 68 -4.75 3.19 14.39
N ALA A 69 -3.52 3.08 14.91
CA ALA A 69 -2.29 3.10 14.11
C ALA A 69 -1.69 1.69 13.91
N PRO A 70 -0.98 1.43 12.80
CA PRO A 70 -0.80 2.32 11.65
C PRO A 70 -2.09 2.50 10.84
N VAL A 71 -2.20 3.58 10.09
CA VAL A 71 -3.11 3.65 8.94
C VAL A 71 -2.29 3.54 7.68
N ILE A 72 -2.60 2.53 6.86
CA ILE A 72 -1.86 2.24 5.62
C ILE A 72 -2.77 2.58 4.45
N ILE A 73 -2.21 3.32 3.49
CA ILE A 73 -2.89 3.75 2.26
C ILE A 73 -2.10 3.22 1.08
N LEU A 74 -2.80 2.56 0.15
CA LEU A 74 -2.30 2.15 -1.17
C LEU A 74 -2.96 3.05 -2.21
N ARG A 75 -2.17 3.81 -2.96
CA ARG A 75 -2.66 4.64 -4.07
C ARG A 75 -2.28 3.99 -5.39
N PHE A 76 -3.29 3.66 -6.18
CA PHE A 76 -3.15 3.14 -7.54
C PHE A 76 -3.37 4.29 -8.51
N THR A 77 -2.28 4.80 -9.08
CA THR A 77 -2.30 5.96 -9.99
C THR A 77 -2.16 5.57 -11.46
N SER A 78 -1.72 4.34 -11.74
CA SER A 78 -1.62 3.80 -13.10
C SER A 78 -2.97 3.25 -13.58
N GLY A 79 -3.37 3.62 -14.81
CA GLY A 79 -4.59 3.17 -15.47
C GLY A 79 -5.71 4.21 -15.55
N ALA A 80 -6.83 3.84 -16.18
CA ALA A 80 -7.97 4.75 -16.43
C ALA A 80 -8.80 5.09 -15.17
N ASN A 81 -8.67 4.28 -14.11
CA ASN A 81 -9.47 4.40 -12.89
C ASN A 81 -8.54 4.43 -11.66
N PRO A 82 -8.10 5.62 -11.21
CA PRO A 82 -7.33 5.72 -9.98
C PRO A 82 -8.16 5.20 -8.81
N HIS A 83 -7.53 4.39 -7.97
CA HIS A 83 -8.19 3.75 -6.83
C HIS A 83 -7.33 3.89 -5.58
N THR A 84 -7.97 3.90 -4.41
CA THR A 84 -7.27 3.99 -3.13
C THR A 84 -7.85 2.96 -2.18
N VAL A 85 -6.97 2.17 -1.58
CA VAL A 85 -7.29 1.19 -0.55
C VAL A 85 -6.64 1.66 0.74
N HIS A 86 -7.40 1.67 1.84
CA HIS A 86 -6.87 2.10 3.13
C HIS A 86 -7.45 1.31 4.31
N TRP A 87 -6.63 1.04 5.32
CA TRP A 87 -7.05 0.36 6.54
C TRP A 87 -6.28 0.87 7.76
N GLY A 88 -6.87 0.67 8.94
CA GLY A 88 -6.24 0.94 10.24
C GLY A 88 -5.81 -0.34 10.97
N GLY A 89 -4.77 -0.22 11.78
CA GLY A 89 -4.20 -1.27 12.62
C GLY A 89 -3.20 -2.19 11.91
N HIS A 90 -2.45 -2.98 12.70
CA HIS A 90 -1.51 -3.98 12.20
C HIS A 90 -2.25 -5.22 11.67
N ARG A 91 -2.79 -5.10 10.45
CA ARG A 91 -3.61 -6.11 9.77
C ARG A 91 -2.75 -7.00 8.88
N MET A 92 -2.32 -8.14 9.43
CA MET A 92 -1.46 -9.09 8.70
C MET A 92 -2.08 -9.63 7.42
N ASP A 93 -3.40 -9.78 7.38
CA ASP A 93 -4.15 -10.19 6.19
C ASP A 93 -3.99 -9.16 5.05
N MET A 94 -4.12 -7.86 5.36
CA MET A 94 -3.93 -6.78 4.39
C MET A 94 -2.47 -6.66 3.93
N LEU A 95 -1.52 -6.84 4.86
CA LEU A 95 -0.08 -6.83 4.55
C LEU A 95 0.29 -7.98 3.59
N MET A 96 -0.20 -9.19 3.85
CA MET A 96 0.03 -10.34 2.97
C MET A 96 -0.62 -10.15 1.59
N ALA A 97 -1.85 -9.63 1.54
CA ALA A 97 -2.51 -9.34 0.27
C ALA A 97 -1.74 -8.30 -0.56
N THR A 98 -1.22 -7.26 0.10
CA THR A 98 -0.37 -6.24 -0.54
C THR A 98 0.92 -6.87 -1.08
N LYS A 99 1.57 -7.75 -0.31
CA LYS A 99 2.74 -8.50 -0.79
C LYS A 99 2.41 -9.33 -2.02
N SER A 100 1.35 -10.13 -1.97
CA SER A 100 0.95 -10.99 -3.09
C SER A 100 0.68 -10.17 -4.35
N LEU A 101 0.02 -9.03 -4.22
CA LEU A 101 -0.19 -8.10 -5.31
C LEU A 101 1.13 -7.63 -5.94
N VAL A 102 2.05 -7.10 -5.13
CA VAL A 102 3.34 -6.59 -5.63
C VAL A 102 4.16 -7.69 -6.29
N THR A 103 4.19 -8.89 -5.70
CA THR A 103 4.84 -10.06 -6.32
C THR A 103 4.25 -10.40 -7.69
N ASN A 104 2.92 -10.39 -7.82
CA ASN A 104 2.27 -10.69 -9.10
C ASN A 104 2.56 -9.62 -10.16
N ILE A 105 2.57 -8.34 -9.78
CA ILE A 105 2.91 -7.24 -10.69
C ILE A 105 4.34 -7.41 -11.20
N ARG A 106 5.31 -7.65 -10.32
CA ARG A 106 6.72 -7.84 -10.70
C ARG A 106 6.90 -9.03 -11.64
N ALA A 107 6.24 -10.16 -11.34
CA ALA A 107 6.29 -11.34 -12.21
C ALA A 107 5.69 -11.08 -13.61
N ALA A 108 4.63 -10.27 -13.69
CA ALA A 108 4.04 -9.87 -14.97
C ALA A 108 5.02 -8.99 -15.79
N VAL A 109 5.64 -8.00 -15.16
CA VAL A 109 6.63 -7.11 -15.81
C VAL A 109 7.85 -7.89 -16.33
N GLU A 110 8.35 -8.87 -15.56
CA GLU A 110 9.44 -9.74 -15.99
C GLU A 110 9.07 -10.57 -17.23
N THR A 111 7.82 -11.05 -17.30
CA THR A 111 7.33 -11.82 -18.44
C THR A 111 7.19 -10.96 -19.70
N GLU A 112 6.65 -9.74 -19.56
CA GLU A 112 6.53 -8.77 -20.66
C GLU A 112 7.91 -8.37 -21.21
N THR A 113 8.88 -8.13 -20.32
CA THR A 113 10.25 -7.79 -20.70
C THR A 113 10.93 -8.94 -21.46
N ALA A 114 10.70 -10.19 -21.05
CA ALA A 114 11.26 -11.36 -21.70
C ALA A 114 10.67 -11.60 -23.11
N ASP A 115 9.37 -11.32 -23.29
CA ASP A 115 8.69 -11.42 -24.60
C ASP A 115 9.21 -10.33 -25.57
N GLU A 116 9.33 -9.09 -25.10
CA GLU A 116 9.85 -7.99 -25.92
C GLU A 116 11.30 -8.22 -26.37
N ALA A 117 12.15 -8.78 -25.50
CA ALA A 117 13.52 -9.15 -25.83
C ALA A 117 13.61 -10.27 -26.88
N ALA A 118 12.62 -11.16 -26.95
CA ALA A 118 12.55 -12.25 -27.94
C ALA A 118 12.04 -11.78 -29.32
N GLN A 119 11.34 -10.64 -29.39
CA GLN A 119 10.66 -10.15 -30.58
C GLN A 119 11.54 -9.24 -31.48
N VAL A 120 12.77 -8.90 -31.08
CA VAL A 120 13.66 -8.05 -31.89
C VAL A 120 14.29 -8.85 -33.05
N PRO A 121 13.93 -8.58 -34.33
CA PRO A 121 14.61 -9.22 -35.45
C PRO A 121 16.02 -8.63 -35.62
N ALA A 122 16.98 -9.52 -35.93
CA ALA A 122 18.38 -9.20 -36.20
C ALA A 122 18.59 -8.29 -37.42
#